data_AF-A0A560FIU4-F1
#
_entry.id   AF-A0A560FIU4-F1
#
_cell.length_a   1.000
_cell.length_b   1.000
_cell.length_c   1.000
_cell.angle_alpha   90.00
_cell.angle_beta   90.00
_cell.angle_gamma   90.00
#
_symmetry.space_group_name_H-M   'P 1'
#
loop_
_entity.id
_entity.type
_entity.pdbx_description
1 polymer ?
#
loop_
_entity_poly.entity_id
_entity_poly.type
_entity_poly.pdbx_seq_one_letter_code
_entity_poly.pdbx_strand_id
1 'polypeptide(L)'
;MANFTVGTLRRDELPASLAKDLDAGKATDLYRVEVRRIDPREAEQIERLRQSSQAAVNQLDAGLGTVETRESLKAEFRAHRGS
;
A
#
# COMPACT_ATOMS: atom_id res chain seq x y z
N MET A 1 -19.36 -16.94 -9.66
CA MET A 1 -20.23 -16.18 -8.73
C MET A 1 -19.44 -14.97 -8.24
N ALA A 2 -20.02 -13.76 -8.24
CA ALA A 2 -19.28 -12.52 -8.00
C ALA A 2 -18.79 -12.43 -6.54
N ASN A 3 -17.47 -12.37 -6.33
CA ASN A 3 -16.82 -12.21 -5.01
C ASN A 3 -16.70 -10.73 -4.58
N PHE A 4 -17.53 -9.86 -5.14
CA PHE A 4 -17.53 -8.44 -4.84
C PHE A 4 -18.95 -7.90 -4.81
N THR A 5 -19.19 -6.92 -3.94
CA THR A 5 -20.44 -6.18 -3.84
C THR A 5 -20.13 -4.71 -4.04
N VAL A 6 -20.87 -4.08 -4.95
CA VAL A 6 -20.79 -2.65 -5.21
C VAL A 6 -22.03 -2.00 -4.61
N GLY A 7 -21.82 -1.01 -3.75
CA GLY A 7 -22.89 -0.21 -3.15
C GLY A 7 -22.59 1.27 -3.23
N THR A 8 -23.57 2.07 -2.86
CA THR A 8 -23.39 3.51 -2.64
C THR A 8 -23.62 3.81 -1.18
N LEU A 9 -22.69 4.51 -0.54
CA LEU A 9 -22.79 4.98 0.83
C LEU A 9 -22.67 6.51 0.85
N ARG A 10 -23.46 7.16 1.68
CA ARG A 10 -23.26 8.58 2.02
C ARG A 10 -22.01 8.72 2.88
N ARG A 11 -21.46 9.94 2.96
CA ARG A 11 -20.26 10.20 3.76
C ARG A 11 -20.41 9.78 5.22
N ASP A 12 -21.57 10.03 5.81
CA ASP A 12 -21.89 9.70 7.21
C ASP A 12 -22.11 8.19 7.44
N GLU A 13 -22.29 7.42 6.37
CA GLU A 13 -22.40 5.96 6.38
C GLU A 13 -21.04 5.27 6.15
N LEU A 14 -19.98 6.01 5.82
CA LEU A 14 -18.64 5.47 5.60
C LEU A 14 -17.93 5.17 6.93
N PRO A 15 -17.09 4.11 6.97
CA PRO A 15 -16.18 3.90 8.08
C PRO A 15 -15.27 5.12 8.30
N ALA A 16 -15.03 5.48 9.56
CA ALA A 16 -14.27 6.68 9.93
C ALA A 16 -12.85 6.74 9.32
N SER A 17 -12.22 5.59 9.07
CA SER A 17 -10.92 5.51 8.38
C SER A 17 -11.01 5.99 6.94
N LEU A 18 -12.01 5.52 6.18
CA LEU A 18 -12.25 5.93 4.79
C LEU A 18 -12.73 7.39 4.71
N ALA A 19 -13.56 7.83 5.66
CA ALA A 19 -14.06 9.20 5.68
C ALA A 19 -12.98 10.27 5.95
N LYS A 20 -11.85 9.88 6.57
CA LYS A 20 -10.67 10.75 6.79
C LYS A 20 -9.84 10.93 5.53
N ASP A 21 -9.71 9.89 4.72
CA ASP A 21 -8.88 9.89 3.51
C ASP A 21 -9.62 10.45 2.28
N LEU A 22 -10.94 10.62 2.38
CA LEU A 22 -11.76 11.28 1.36
C LEU A 22 -11.82 12.78 1.63
N ASP A 23 -11.49 13.58 0.61
CA ASP A 23 -11.55 15.05 0.61
C ASP A 23 -12.82 15.60 1.28
N ALA A 24 -12.77 16.83 1.79
CA ALA A 24 -13.80 17.52 2.59
C ALA A 24 -15.13 17.82 1.84
N GLY A 25 -15.67 16.87 1.08
CA GLY A 25 -17.05 16.86 0.59
C GLY A 25 -18.11 16.92 1.69
N LYS A 26 -19.36 17.14 1.28
CA LYS A 26 -20.50 17.29 2.20
C LYS A 26 -20.91 15.93 2.76
N ALA A 27 -21.57 15.93 3.92
CA ALA A 27 -22.12 14.72 4.51
C ALA A 27 -23.07 13.95 3.57
N THR A 28 -23.75 14.67 2.68
CA THR A 28 -24.73 14.16 1.72
C THR A 28 -24.13 13.56 0.46
N ASP A 29 -22.82 13.68 0.25
CA ASP A 29 -22.18 13.21 -0.97
C ASP A 29 -22.24 11.68 -1.03
N LEU A 30 -22.54 11.14 -2.21
CA LEU A 30 -22.66 9.71 -2.45
C LEU A 30 -21.32 9.16 -2.98
N TYR A 31 -20.79 8.16 -2.29
CA TYR A 31 -19.57 7.47 -2.66
C TYR A 31 -19.90 6.07 -3.14
N ARG A 32 -19.34 5.68 -4.29
CA ARG A 32 -19.40 4.31 -4.77
C ARG A 32 -18.34 3.49 -4.03
N VAL A 33 -18.78 2.47 -3.30
CA VAL A 33 -17.92 1.61 -2.50
C VAL A 33 -17.95 0.20 -3.07
N GLU A 34 -16.77 -0.35 -3.27
CA GLU A 34 -16.60 -1.74 -3.68
C GLU A 34 -16.01 -2.54 -2.51
N VAL A 35 -16.73 -3.59 -2.10
CA VAL A 35 -16.26 -4.53 -1.10
C VAL A 35 -15.90 -5.82 -1.82
N ARG A 36 -14.62 -6.16 -1.79
CA ARG A 36 -14.10 -7.41 -2.36
C ARG A 36 -13.63 -8.31 -1.23
N ARG A 37 -14.11 -9.55 -1.20
CA ARG A 37 -13.52 -10.58 -0.34
C ARG A 37 -12.24 -11.08 -1.00
N ILE A 38 -11.12 -10.86 -0.32
CA ILE A 38 -9.82 -11.39 -0.72
C ILE A 38 -9.54 -12.67 0.04
N ASP A 39 -8.79 -13.58 -0.59
CA ASP A 39 -8.32 -14.79 0.08
C ASP A 39 -7.46 -14.38 1.29
N PRO A 40 -7.61 -15.03 2.46
CA PRO A 40 -6.76 -14.73 3.62
C PRO A 40 -5.26 -14.73 3.31
N ARG A 41 -4.79 -15.60 2.40
CA ARG A 41 -3.38 -15.63 1.97
C ARG A 41 -3.00 -14.38 1.16
N GLU A 42 -3.90 -13.90 0.32
CA GLU A 42 -3.71 -12.66 -0.45
C GLU A 42 -3.72 -11.45 0.49
N ALA A 43 -4.60 -11.43 1.50
CA ALA A 43 -4.62 -10.40 2.54
C ALA A 43 -3.28 -10.33 3.29
N GLU A 44 -2.73 -11.47 3.70
CA GLU A 44 -1.42 -11.53 4.35
C GLU A 44 -0.28 -11.06 3.45
N GLN A 45 -0.34 -11.34 2.14
CA GLN A 45 0.65 -10.86 1.18
C GLN A 45 0.57 -9.35 1.01
N ILE A 46 -0.64 -8.80 0.89
CA ILE A 46 -0.87 -7.36 0.79
C ILE A 46 -0.35 -6.66 2.04
N GLU A 47 -0.65 -7.19 3.22
CA GLU A 47 -0.20 -6.59 4.48
C GLU A 47 1.32 -6.64 4.63
N ARG A 48 1.96 -7.77 4.28
CA ARG A 48 3.42 -7.87 4.21
C ARG A 48 4.04 -6.85 3.25
N LEU A 49 3.45 -6.68 2.06
CA LEU A 49 3.92 -5.70 1.09
C LEU A 49 3.78 -4.27 1.63
N ARG A 50 2.67 -3.97 2.30
CA ARG A 50 2.43 -2.65 2.92
C ARG A 50 3.47 -2.34 3.98
N GLN A 51 3.75 -3.29 4.86
CA GLN A 51 4.77 -3.14 5.91
C GLN A 51 6.17 -2.96 5.33
N SER A 52 6.52 -3.76 4.32
CA SER A 52 7.81 -3.62 3.61
C SER A 52 7.95 -2.26 2.95
N SER A 53 6.92 -1.79 2.25
CA SER A 53 6.94 -0.48 1.60
C SER A 53 7.04 0.66 2.62
N GLN A 54 6.30 0.59 3.72
CA GLN A 54 6.38 1.60 4.78
C GLN A 54 7.75 1.62 5.45
N ALA A 55 8.37 0.46 5.67
CA ALA A 55 9.73 0.38 6.20
C ALA A 55 10.74 1.01 5.24
N ALA A 56 10.63 0.78 3.94
CA ALA A 56 11.49 1.41 2.93
C ALA A 56 11.30 2.94 2.88
N VAL A 57 10.05 3.42 2.94
CA VAL A 57 9.76 4.87 3.03
C VAL A 57 10.40 5.47 4.28
N ASN A 58 10.22 4.84 5.44
CA ASN A 58 10.83 5.32 6.69
C ASN A 58 12.36 5.36 6.63
N GLN A 59 13.00 4.39 5.93
CA GLN A 59 14.45 4.40 5.71
C GLN A 59 14.89 5.54 4.80
N LEU A 60 14.14 5.83 3.72
CA LEU A 60 14.41 6.95 2.84
C LEU A 60 14.24 8.29 3.57
N ASP A 61 13.15 8.46 4.32
CA ASP A 61 12.87 9.67 5.11
C ASP A 61 13.92 9.90 6.20
N ALA A 62 14.42 8.82 6.82
CA ALA A 62 15.50 8.89 7.80
C ALA A 62 16.89 9.13 7.15
N GLY A 63 16.98 9.23 5.82
CA GLY A 63 18.25 9.36 5.10
C GLY A 63 19.12 8.11 5.18
N LEU A 64 18.55 6.96 5.55
CA LEU A 64 19.22 5.67 5.71
C LEU A 64 19.16 4.81 4.43
N GLY A 65 18.47 5.27 3.39
CA GLY A 65 18.45 4.60 2.10
C GLY A 65 19.64 5.00 1.23
N THR A 66 20.57 4.07 0.99
CA THR A 66 21.54 4.21 -0.11
C THR A 66 20.83 3.87 -1.41
N VAL A 67 20.64 4.88 -2.29
CA VAL A 67 20.27 4.61 -3.69
C VAL A 67 21.53 4.09 -4.36
N GLU A 68 21.78 2.79 -4.22
CA GLU A 68 22.91 2.15 -4.87
C GLU A 68 22.64 2.12 -6.37
N THR A 69 23.57 2.72 -7.11
CA THR A 69 23.49 2.71 -8.57
C THR A 69 23.61 1.27 -9.06
N ARG A 70 22.99 0.98 -10.21
CA ARG A 70 23.12 -0.33 -10.87
C ARG A 70 24.59 -0.76 -11.05
N GLU A 71 25.50 0.20 -11.20
CA GLU A 71 26.93 -0.07 -11.38
C GLU A 71 27.67 -0.36 -10.06
N SER A 72 27.30 0.28 -8.93
CA SER A 72 27.85 -0.06 -7.61
C SER A 72 27.42 -1.45 -7.15
N LEU A 73 26.16 -1.82 -7.38
CA LEU A 73 25.65 -3.17 -7.11
C LEU A 73 26.42 -4.23 -7.94
N LYS A 74 26.63 -3.99 -9.23
CA LYS A 74 27.41 -4.92 -10.08
C LYS A 74 28.85 -5.08 -9.59
N ALA A 75 29.47 -4.01 -9.10
CA ALA A 75 30.83 -4.05 -8.58
C ALA A 75 30.90 -4.89 -7.30
N GLU A 76 29.97 -4.71 -6.36
CA GLU A 76 29.89 -5.49 -5.12
C GLU A 76 29.59 -6.97 -5.37
N PHE A 77 28.63 -7.28 -6.26
CA PHE A 77 28.31 -8.66 -6.62
C PHE A 77 29.49 -9.38 -7.30
N ARG A 78 30.31 -8.66 -8.08
CA ARG A 78 31.53 -9.22 -8.68
C ARG A 78 32.63 -9.43 -7.64
N ALA A 79 32.80 -8.50 -6.70
CA ALA A 79 33.76 -8.63 -5.61
C ALA A 79 33.45 -9.84 -4.71
N HIS A 80 32.17 -10.11 -4.44
CA HIS A 80 31.75 -11.24 -3.61
C HIS A 80 31.79 -12.61 -4.31
N ARG A 81 31.73 -12.67 -5.65
CA ARG A 81 31.84 -13.94 -6.43
C ARG A 81 33.26 -14.29 -6.87
N GLY A 82 34.22 -13.40 -6.65
CA GLY A 82 35.63 -13.57 -7.02
C GLY A 82 36.55 -13.99 -5.86
N SER A 83 36.00 -14.22 -4.66
CA SER A 83 36.70 -14.81 -3.50
C SER A 83 36.31 -16.27 -3.33
#